data_AF-A0A7J4TN28-F1
#
_entry.id   AF-A0A7J4TN28-F1
#
_cell.length_a   1.000
_cell.length_b   1.000
_cell.length_c   1.000
_cell.angle_alpha   90.00
_cell.angle_beta   90.00
_cell.angle_gamma   90.00
#
_symmetry.space_group_name_H-M   'P 1'
#
loop_
_entity.id
_entity.type
_entity.pdbx_description
1 polymer ?
#
loop_
_entity_poly.entity_id
_entity_poly.type
_entity_poly.pdbx_seq_one_letter_code
_entity_poly.pdbx_strand_id
1 'polypeptide(L)'
;MQESTTTLPAGLRRFNELELARSFMIRFLITSLGIGLVAMLLASFVFNAMDSFVLAAVCLISGPALIYQLHSRSSMLHVPLAVDMNHPFMDEDPIGSATVMIRLSDGGWVDVGEGRVRLAEDELIGGSNLVRDNED
;
A
#
# COMPACT_ATOMS: atom_id res chain seq x y z
N MET A 1 -17.57 20.02 11.79
CA MET A 1 -16.71 19.12 12.60
C MET A 1 -16.82 17.76 11.91
N GLN A 2 -15.78 17.31 11.20
CA GLN A 2 -15.83 16.01 10.52
C GLN A 2 -15.74 14.91 11.58
N GLU A 3 -16.64 13.94 11.50
CA GLU A 3 -16.70 12.83 12.45
C GLU A 3 -15.57 11.85 12.15
N SER A 4 -14.46 11.96 12.88
CA SER A 4 -13.37 10.99 12.78
C SER A 4 -13.81 9.69 13.46
N THR A 5 -13.90 8.61 12.69
CA THR A 5 -14.27 7.30 13.23
C THR A 5 -13.03 6.42 13.36
N THR A 6 -12.91 5.71 14.48
CA THR A 6 -11.77 4.80 14.73
C THR A 6 -11.85 3.53 13.87
N THR A 7 -13.02 3.24 13.31
CA THR A 7 -13.31 2.03 12.52
C THR A 7 -13.92 2.41 11.18
N LEU A 8 -13.46 1.76 10.11
CA LEU A 8 -14.02 1.94 8.78
C LEU A 8 -15.50 1.47 8.76
N PRO A 9 -16.46 2.33 8.37
CA PRO A 9 -17.88 1.96 8.28
C PRO A 9 -18.14 0.75 7.36
N ALA A 10 -19.13 -0.05 7.73
CA ALA A 10 -19.55 -1.22 6.95
C ALA A 10 -20.13 -0.79 5.60
N GLY A 11 -19.44 -1.15 4.50
CA GLY A 11 -19.83 -0.79 3.12
C GLY A 11 -18.73 -0.07 2.34
N LEU A 12 -17.71 0.45 3.02
CA LEU A 12 -16.51 1.00 2.40
C LEU A 12 -15.47 -0.10 2.20
N ARG A 13 -14.80 -0.09 1.06
CA ARG A 13 -13.69 -1.00 0.73
C ARG A 13 -12.39 -0.24 0.62
N ARG A 14 -11.32 -0.84 1.11
CA ARG A 14 -10.00 -0.23 1.01
C ARG A 14 -9.46 -0.33 -0.40
N PHE A 15 -8.59 0.60 -0.77
CA PHE A 15 -7.99 0.63 -2.10
C PHE A 15 -7.31 -0.69 -2.50
N ASN A 16 -6.62 -1.34 -1.57
CA ASN A 16 -5.93 -2.61 -1.82
C ASN A 16 -6.87 -3.81 -2.06
N GLU A 17 -8.16 -3.68 -1.75
CA GLU A 17 -9.21 -4.68 -1.99
C GLU A 17 -9.92 -4.46 -3.34
N LEU A 18 -9.65 -3.33 -4.01
CA LEU A 18 -10.24 -2.99 -5.30
C LEU A 18 -9.59 -3.80 -6.43
N GLU A 19 -10.37 -4.06 -7.48
CA GLU A 19 -9.86 -4.74 -8.68
C GLU A 19 -8.73 -3.95 -9.35
N LEU A 20 -8.77 -2.61 -9.24
CA LEU A 20 -7.72 -1.71 -9.72
C LEU A 20 -6.35 -2.03 -9.10
N ALA A 21 -6.32 -2.37 -7.80
CA ALA A 21 -5.08 -2.71 -7.10
C ALA A 21 -4.59 -4.14 -7.39
N ARG A 22 -5.42 -5.00 -8.00
CA ARG A 22 -5.08 -6.41 -8.29
C ARG A 22 -3.85 -6.54 -9.18
N SER A 23 -3.74 -5.72 -10.24
CA SER A 23 -2.59 -5.76 -11.15
C SER A 23 -1.28 -5.47 -10.42
N PHE A 24 -1.29 -4.50 -9.50
CA PHE A 24 -0.16 -4.19 -8.66
C PHE A 24 0.17 -5.32 -7.68
N MET A 25 -0.84 -5.87 -7.00
CA MET A 25 -0.67 -7.00 -6.07
C MET A 25 -0.07 -8.24 -6.76
N ILE A 26 -0.52 -8.56 -7.97
CA ILE A 26 0.02 -9.68 -8.77
C ILE A 26 1.48 -9.42 -9.11
N ARG A 27 1.84 -8.21 -9.57
CA ARG A 27 3.23 -7.85 -9.86
C ARG A 27 4.11 -7.99 -8.62
N PHE A 28 3.66 -7.47 -7.48
CA PHE A 28 4.38 -7.59 -6.21
C PHE A 28 4.58 -9.06 -5.80
N LEU A 29 3.55 -9.89 -5.95
CA LEU A 29 3.63 -11.33 -5.64
C LEU A 29 4.63 -12.05 -6.57
N ILE A 30 4.61 -11.76 -7.87
CA ILE A 30 5.55 -12.35 -8.84
C ILE A 30 6.98 -11.90 -8.53
N THR A 31 7.19 -10.62 -8.22
CA THR A 31 8.51 -10.09 -7.87
C THR A 31 9.04 -10.71 -6.59
N SER A 32 8.21 -10.83 -5.55
CA SER A 32 8.63 -11.45 -4.27
C SER A 32 8.95 -12.94 -4.43
N LEU A 33 8.16 -13.67 -5.24
CA LEU A 33 8.46 -15.06 -5.60
C LEU A 33 9.79 -15.18 -6.37
N GLY A 34 10.03 -14.28 -7.33
CA GLY A 34 11.27 -14.22 -8.09
C GLY A 34 12.49 -13.96 -7.21
N ILE A 35 12.40 -13.01 -6.27
CA ILE A 35 13.47 -12.72 -5.29
C ILE A 35 13.75 -13.96 -4.43
N GLY A 36 12.70 -14.63 -3.94
CA GLY A 36 12.83 -15.85 -3.14
C GLY A 36 13.55 -16.96 -3.90
N LEU A 37 13.18 -17.19 -5.16
CA LEU A 37 13.80 -18.20 -6.02
C LEU A 37 15.28 -17.88 -6.28
N VAL A 38 15.60 -16.63 -6.60
CA VAL A 38 16.99 -16.18 -6.81
C VAL A 38 17.83 -16.36 -5.55
N ALA A 39 17.30 -15.98 -4.38
CA ALA A 39 17.99 -16.16 -3.10
C ALA A 39 18.26 -17.65 -2.80
N MET A 40 17.29 -18.53 -3.10
CA MET A 40 17.44 -19.97 -2.91
C MET A 40 18.49 -20.59 -3.85
N LEU A 41 18.52 -20.18 -5.13
CA LEU A 41 19.54 -20.60 -6.08
C LEU A 41 20.94 -20.12 -5.69
N LEU A 42 21.06 -18.87 -5.26
CA LEU A 42 22.32 -18.30 -4.74
C LEU A 42 22.80 -19.06 -3.52
N ALA A 43 21.92 -19.34 -2.55
CA ALA A 43 22.28 -20.11 -1.35
C ALA A 43 22.77 -21.52 -1.71
N SER A 44 22.07 -22.21 -2.63
CA SER A 44 22.50 -23.53 -3.12
C SER A 44 23.84 -23.47 -3.83
N PHE A 45 24.05 -22.49 -4.70
CA PHE A 45 25.32 -22.29 -5.41
C PHE A 45 26.48 -22.03 -4.44
N VAL A 46 26.28 -21.16 -3.46
CA VAL A 46 27.29 -20.83 -2.43
C VAL A 46 27.62 -22.05 -1.58
N PHE A 47 26.61 -22.83 -1.17
CA PHE A 47 26.83 -24.05 -0.40
C PHE A 47 27.67 -25.05 -1.20
N ASN A 48 27.34 -25.29 -2.47
CA ASN A 48 28.07 -26.23 -3.32
C ASN A 48 29.49 -25.75 -3.67
N ALA A 49 29.72 -24.44 -3.82
CA ALA A 49 31.02 -23.90 -4.23
C ALA A 49 32.00 -23.69 -3.07
N MET A 50 31.50 -23.32 -1.89
CA MET A 50 32.32 -22.90 -0.75
C MET A 50 32.26 -23.87 0.43
N ASP A 51 31.38 -24.88 0.38
CA ASP A 51 31.06 -25.82 1.48
C ASP A 51 30.76 -25.10 2.82
N SER A 52 30.28 -23.86 2.72
CA SER A 52 30.05 -22.99 3.87
C SER A 52 28.56 -22.81 4.10
N PHE A 53 28.07 -23.49 5.14
CA PHE A 53 26.68 -23.38 5.58
C PHE A 53 26.33 -21.95 6.02
N VAL A 54 27.26 -21.25 6.69
CA VAL A 54 27.03 -19.89 7.19
C VAL A 54 26.79 -18.92 6.03
N LEU A 55 27.61 -18.99 4.99
CA LEU A 55 27.50 -18.09 3.84
C LEU A 55 26.20 -18.36 3.05
N ALA A 56 25.84 -19.63 2.88
CA ALA A 56 24.56 -20.02 2.27
C ALA A 56 23.35 -19.51 3.07
N ALA A 57 23.39 -19.59 4.41
CA ALA A 57 22.33 -19.08 5.28
C ALA A 57 22.16 -17.56 5.17
N VAL A 58 23.26 -16.80 5.07
CA VAL A 58 23.21 -15.33 4.86
C VAL A 58 22.52 -15.00 3.53
N CYS A 59 22.84 -15.71 2.46
CA CYS A 59 22.16 -15.54 1.16
C CYS A 59 20.68 -15.87 1.22
N LEU A 60 20.29 -16.88 2.01
CA LEU A 60 18.90 -17.26 2.16
C LEU A 60 18.09 -16.21 2.93
N ILE A 61 18.68 -15.60 3.96
CA ILE A 61 18.03 -14.57 4.80
C ILE A 61 17.90 -13.23 4.08
N SER A 62 18.82 -12.91 3.16
CA SER A 62 18.79 -11.64 2.43
C SER A 62 17.56 -11.48 1.54
N GLY A 63 17.01 -12.59 1.01
CA GLY A 63 15.79 -12.59 0.21
C GLY A 63 14.56 -12.07 0.97
N PRO A 64 14.16 -12.70 2.09
CA PRO A 64 13.08 -12.21 2.96
C PRO A 64 13.30 -10.78 3.46
N ALA A 65 14.55 -10.42 3.80
CA ALA A 65 14.88 -9.05 4.21
C ALA A 65 14.59 -8.02 3.11
N LEU A 66 14.97 -8.34 1.86
CA LEU A 66 14.69 -7.49 0.71
C LEU A 66 13.19 -7.39 0.43
N ILE A 67 12.45 -8.51 0.53
CA ILE A 67 10.99 -8.53 0.36
C ILE A 67 10.31 -7.68 1.42
N TYR A 68 10.73 -7.78 2.68
CA TYR A 68 10.21 -6.96 3.78
C TYR A 68 10.47 -5.46 3.54
N GLN A 69 11.68 -5.12 3.11
CA GLN A 69 12.02 -3.73 2.75
C GLN A 69 11.15 -3.23 1.59
N LEU A 70 10.96 -4.04 0.54
CA LEU A 70 10.10 -3.69 -0.59
C LEU A 70 8.65 -3.48 -0.15
N HIS A 71 8.13 -4.37 0.72
CA HIS A 71 6.79 -4.27 1.29
C HIS A 71 6.62 -2.96 2.06
N SER A 72 7.52 -2.69 3.01
CA SER A 72 7.45 -1.49 3.88
C SER A 72 7.52 -0.17 3.11
N ARG A 73 8.26 -0.13 1.99
CA ARG A 73 8.42 1.07 1.15
C ARG A 73 7.37 1.20 0.05
N SER A 74 6.59 0.16 -0.21
CA SER A 74 5.58 0.19 -1.25
C SER A 74 4.39 1.04 -0.80
N SER A 75 4.35 2.29 -1.27
CA SER A 75 3.24 3.23 -1.04
C SER A 75 1.90 2.66 -1.53
N MET A 76 1.92 1.91 -2.64
CA MET A 76 0.72 1.27 -3.19
C MET A 76 0.13 0.14 -2.32
N LEU A 77 0.90 -0.47 -1.43
CA LEU A 77 0.36 -1.46 -0.47
C LEU A 77 -0.34 -0.79 0.72
N HIS A 78 0.00 0.46 0.99
CA HIS A 78 -0.42 1.19 2.18
C HIS A 78 -1.23 2.44 1.83
N VAL A 79 -1.91 2.43 0.68
CA VAL A 79 -2.74 3.56 0.24
C VAL A 79 -3.81 3.81 1.31
N PRO A 80 -3.82 4.99 1.96
CA PRO A 80 -4.71 5.29 3.06
C PRO A 80 -6.10 5.74 2.56
N LEU A 81 -6.71 4.97 1.66
CA LEU A 81 -7.94 5.33 0.98
C LEU A 81 -8.95 4.18 1.06
N ALA A 82 -10.20 4.53 1.33
CA ALA A 82 -11.34 3.64 1.23
C ALA A 82 -12.51 4.34 0.54
N VAL A 83 -13.23 3.60 -0.29
CA VAL A 83 -14.32 4.12 -1.13
C VAL A 83 -15.52 3.18 -1.08
N ASP A 84 -16.71 3.71 -1.34
CA ASP A 84 -17.95 2.93 -1.35
C ASP A 84 -18.20 2.28 -2.72
N MET A 85 -19.32 1.57 -2.83
CA MET A 85 -19.74 0.90 -4.07
C MET A 85 -20.16 1.88 -5.18
N ASN A 86 -20.47 3.13 -4.85
CA ASN A 86 -20.89 4.14 -5.81
C ASN A 86 -19.70 4.86 -6.46
N HIS A 87 -18.49 4.66 -5.94
CA HIS A 87 -17.29 5.31 -6.44
C HIS A 87 -16.89 4.81 -7.83
N PRO A 88 -16.41 5.67 -8.75
CA PRO A 88 -15.92 5.28 -10.08
C PRO A 88 -14.74 4.29 -10.13
N PHE A 89 -14.24 3.87 -8.96
CA PHE A 89 -13.24 2.80 -8.87
C PHE A 89 -13.89 1.41 -8.87
N MET A 90 -15.20 1.33 -8.70
CA MET A 90 -15.97 0.10 -8.67
C MET A 90 -16.62 -0.20 -10.02
N ASP A 91 -17.16 0.82 -10.67
CA ASP A 91 -17.79 0.72 -11.99
C ASP A 91 -17.61 2.04 -12.75
N GLU A 92 -17.76 2.01 -14.09
CA GLU A 92 -17.53 3.18 -14.94
C GLU A 92 -18.62 4.26 -14.75
N ASP A 93 -19.84 3.85 -14.39
CA ASP A 93 -20.97 4.74 -14.16
C ASP A 93 -21.32 4.87 -12.66
N PRO A 94 -21.18 6.07 -12.04
CA PRO A 94 -21.58 6.27 -10.65
C PRO A 94 -23.10 6.20 -10.53
N ILE A 95 -23.59 5.23 -9.73
CA ILE A 95 -25.03 4.98 -9.51
C ILE A 95 -25.64 6.00 -8.51
N GLY A 96 -24.80 6.69 -7.72
CA GLY A 96 -25.24 7.65 -6.71
C GLY A 96 -24.10 8.49 -6.13
N SER A 97 -24.32 9.14 -4.98
CA SER A 97 -23.27 9.88 -4.29
C SER A 97 -22.20 8.92 -3.74
N ALA A 98 -20.95 9.16 -4.10
CA ALA A 98 -19.81 8.37 -3.65
C ALA A 98 -19.18 8.97 -2.40
N THR A 99 -18.93 8.12 -1.41
CA THR A 99 -18.24 8.49 -0.17
C THR A 99 -16.78 8.06 -0.24
N VAL A 100 -15.88 8.97 0.12
CA VAL A 100 -14.43 8.72 0.14
C VAL A 100 -13.89 8.99 1.53
N MET A 101 -13.31 7.96 2.14
CA MET A 101 -12.62 8.09 3.42
C MET A 101 -11.12 7.95 3.27
N ILE A 102 -10.40 8.80 4.00
CA ILE A 102 -8.94 8.73 4.11
C ILE A 102 -8.54 8.26 5.50
N ARG A 103 -7.45 7.48 5.56
CA ARG A 103 -6.86 7.05 6.83
C ARG A 103 -5.78 8.02 7.25
N LEU A 104 -5.91 8.59 8.43
CA LEU A 104 -4.90 9.45 9.03
C LEU A 104 -3.77 8.61 9.67
N SER A 105 -2.66 9.28 9.99
CA SER A 105 -1.48 8.67 10.60
C SER A 105 -1.76 8.07 11.99
N ASP A 106 -2.76 8.57 12.70
CA ASP A 106 -3.25 8.03 13.97
C ASP A 106 -4.10 6.75 13.79
N GLY A 107 -4.37 6.37 12.53
CA GLY A 107 -5.16 5.22 12.15
C GLY A 107 -6.65 5.48 12.04
N GLY A 108 -7.12 6.69 12.40
CA GLY A 108 -8.50 7.13 12.27
C GLY A 108 -8.91 7.35 10.82
N TRP A 109 -10.21 7.24 10.56
CA TRP A 109 -10.79 7.48 9.24
C TRP A 109 -11.58 8.79 9.24
N VAL A 110 -11.36 9.59 8.21
CA VAL A 110 -12.06 10.87 8.01
C VAL A 110 -12.72 10.87 6.64
N ASP A 111 -13.99 11.26 6.62
CA ASP A 111 -14.71 11.52 5.37
C ASP A 111 -14.20 12.83 4.75
N VAL A 112 -13.79 12.75 3.50
CA VAL A 112 -13.30 13.90 2.73
C VAL A 112 -14.46 14.89 2.47
N GLY A 113 -15.68 14.39 2.32
CA GLY A 113 -16.85 15.16 1.92
C GLY A 113 -16.74 15.73 0.50
N GLU A 114 -17.62 16.68 0.16
CA GLU A 114 -17.61 17.32 -1.16
C GLU A 114 -16.49 18.35 -1.33
N GLY A 115 -15.59 18.13 -2.27
CA GLY A 115 -14.53 19.10 -2.61
C GLY A 115 -13.28 18.43 -3.15
N ARG A 116 -12.36 19.24 -3.70
CA ARG A 116 -11.05 18.75 -4.13
C ARG A 116 -10.10 18.73 -2.94
N VAL A 117 -9.23 17.75 -2.90
CA VAL A 117 -8.11 17.67 -1.95
C VAL A 117 -6.81 17.58 -2.72
N ARG A 118 -5.77 18.20 -2.18
CA ARG A 118 -4.41 18.14 -2.71
C ARG A 118 -3.43 17.72 -1.64
N LEU A 119 -2.33 17.10 -2.06
CA LEU A 119 -1.19 16.85 -1.21
C LEU A 119 -0.33 18.12 -1.17
N ALA A 120 0.00 18.59 0.03
CA ALA A 120 0.96 19.66 0.26
C ALA A 120 2.15 19.09 1.03
N GLU A 121 3.38 19.39 0.60
CA GLU A 121 4.57 18.95 1.34
C GLU A 121 4.61 19.61 2.73
N ASP A 122 4.96 18.81 3.74
CA ASP A 122 5.19 19.30 5.09
C ASP A 122 6.70 19.39 5.34
N GLU A 123 7.23 20.61 5.31
CA GLU A 123 8.65 20.88 5.52
C GLU A 123 9.09 20.70 6.98
N LEU A 124 8.16 20.71 7.94
CA LEU A 124 8.48 20.63 9.38
C LEU A 124 8.65 19.18 9.84
N ILE A 125 7.76 18.30 9.39
CA ILE A 125 7.72 16.89 9.82
C ILE A 125 8.31 15.97 8.75
N GLY A 126 8.42 16.46 7.51
CA GLY A 126 8.72 15.66 6.33
C GLY A 126 7.51 14.85 5.88
N GLY A 127 7.31 14.75 4.56
CA GLY A 127 6.19 14.02 3.96
C GLY A 127 5.15 14.96 3.34
N SER A 128 3.89 14.52 3.28
CA SER A 128 2.80 15.29 2.67
C SER A 128 1.56 15.28 3.55
N ASN A 129 0.97 16.46 3.74
CA ASN A 129 -0.34 16.65 4.35
C ASN A 129 -1.42 16.71 3.28
N LEU A 130 -2.61 16.26 3.65
CA LEU A 130 -3.79 16.31 2.79
C LEU A 130 -4.58 17.58 3.12
N VAL A 131 -4.64 18.50 2.16
CA VAL A 131 -5.24 19.83 2.33
C VAL A 131 -6.45 19.94 1.42
N ARG A 132 -7.55 20.47 1.96
CA ARG A 132 -8.74 20.77 1.17
C ARG A 132 -8.45 21.96 0.25
N ASP A 133 -8.66 21.74 -1.03
CA ASP A 133 -8.52 22.75 -2.07
C ASP A 133 -9.89 23.44 -2.20
N ASN A 134 -10.13 24.38 -1.30
CA ASN A 134 -11.28 25.28 -1.41
C ASN A 134 -10.83 26.41 -2.34
N GLU A 135 -11.32 26.41 -3.59
CA GLU A 135 -11.19 27.57 -4.47
C GLU A 135 -12.04 28.71 -3.87
N ASP A 136 -11.38 29.60 -3.11
CA ASP A 136 -11.77 31.00 -2.91
C ASP A 136 -10.65 31.89 -3.50
#